data_AF-A0A8H6X2Q0-F1
#
_entry.id   AF-A0A8H6X2Q0-F1
#
_cell.length_a   1.000
_cell.length_b   1.000
_cell.length_c   1.000
_cell.angle_alpha   90.00
_cell.angle_beta   90.00
_cell.angle_gamma   90.00
#
_symmetry.space_group_name_H-M   'P 1'
#
loop_
_entity.id
_entity.type
_entity.pdbx_description
1 polymer ?
#
loop_
_entity_poly.entity_id
_entity_poly.type
_entity_poly.pdbx_seq_one_letter_code
_entity_poly.pdbx_strand_id
1 'polypeptide(L)'
;MSSPSPAAPAPPSPDDVLGPFYIGVVLNTFLYGILVLQSITYYQGFKRDRRWLRLFILYIFIAETVNTAVSVAMIYEPLISQFGTGKPMFLFPTYCFQYSPGQPIMETAVSVPVQFFYAWRIRIILQNWFAPALICLTSLAALGGAWWTSFVVQNAVDYLHKSEIDHPALVWSVSSAACDVLITMCLFFSLRGRKTGIKHTDDAVNRIVRTTVQTGALTMIFTGLNVGLFVGLPNSTLSFVFDFALPKLYSNALISTLNARGGAMSAEQPQRNVLFSTHAQTSSQHIVAPTSVVINKTYNTQTDYIEMHRQVEVHRDADNILSLDHPYREPK
;
A
#
# COMPACT_ATOMS: atom_id res chain seq x y z
N MET A 1 -24.64 20.36 -58.83
CA MET A 1 -24.33 20.71 -57.42
C MET A 1 -23.66 19.51 -56.81
N SER A 2 -22.34 19.48 -56.76
CA SER A 2 -21.56 18.45 -56.09
C SER A 2 -21.76 18.60 -54.59
N SER A 3 -22.32 17.58 -53.94
CA SER A 3 -22.42 17.47 -52.49
C SER A 3 -21.03 17.68 -51.87
N PRO A 4 -20.90 18.46 -50.78
CA PRO A 4 -19.62 18.58 -50.09
C PRO A 4 -19.20 17.21 -49.58
N SER A 5 -17.98 16.80 -49.92
CA SER A 5 -17.34 15.62 -49.35
C SER A 5 -17.42 15.71 -47.82
N PRO A 6 -17.78 14.65 -47.08
CA PRO A 6 -17.76 14.68 -45.63
C PRO A 6 -16.35 15.10 -45.20
N ALA A 7 -16.27 16.21 -44.46
CA ALA A 7 -15.01 16.71 -43.94
C ALA A 7 -14.33 15.57 -43.17
N ALA A 8 -13.08 15.27 -43.54
CA ALA A 8 -12.28 14.30 -42.80
C ALA A 8 -12.31 14.69 -41.31
N PRO A 9 -12.50 13.74 -40.38
CA PRO A 9 -12.51 14.05 -38.96
C PRO A 9 -11.24 14.82 -38.62
N ALA A 10 -11.40 15.92 -37.88
CA ALA A 10 -10.27 16.74 -37.46
C ALA A 10 -9.24 15.84 -36.74
N PRO A 11 -7.94 16.02 -37.00
CA PRO A 11 -6.92 15.24 -36.31
C PRO A 11 -7.10 15.41 -34.79
N PRO A 12 -6.91 14.33 -34.00
CA PRO A 12 -7.12 14.37 -32.57
C PRO A 12 -6.23 15.45 -31.94
N SER A 13 -6.79 16.22 -31.01
CA SER A 13 -6.02 17.28 -30.37
C SER A 13 -4.90 16.68 -29.52
N PRO A 14 -3.73 17.35 -29.40
CA PRO A 14 -2.66 16.88 -28.52
C PRO A 14 -3.12 16.68 -27.08
N ASP A 15 -4.07 17.50 -26.61
CA ASP A 15 -4.64 17.42 -25.26
C ASP A 15 -5.43 16.12 -25.05
N ASP A 16 -6.19 15.68 -26.07
CA ASP A 16 -6.99 14.45 -25.98
C ASP A 16 -6.14 13.18 -26.00
N VAL A 17 -4.97 13.22 -26.66
CA VAL A 17 -4.08 12.05 -26.77
C VAL A 17 -3.05 12.04 -25.66
N LEU A 18 -2.29 13.11 -25.50
CA LEU A 18 -1.14 13.18 -24.57
C LEU A 18 -1.54 13.58 -23.15
N GLY A 19 -2.64 14.33 -22.98
CA GLY A 19 -3.13 14.76 -21.66
C GLY A 19 -3.38 13.58 -20.72
N PRO A 20 -4.12 12.53 -21.12
CA PRO A 20 -4.33 11.34 -20.32
C PRO A 20 -3.03 10.61 -19.91
N PHE A 21 -2.07 10.46 -20.83
CA PHE A 21 -0.77 9.88 -20.51
C PHE A 21 -0.03 10.71 -19.47
N TYR A 22 0.02 12.04 -19.65
CA TYR A 22 0.67 12.94 -18.71
C TYR A 22 0.06 12.86 -17.31
N ILE A 23 -1.27 12.93 -17.20
CA ILE A 23 -1.97 12.82 -15.90
C ILE A 23 -1.69 11.47 -15.25
N GLY A 24 -1.71 10.38 -16.03
CA GLY A 24 -1.37 9.04 -15.55
C GLY A 24 0.04 8.96 -14.97
N VAL A 25 1.04 9.52 -15.65
CA VAL A 25 2.44 9.55 -15.19
C VAL A 25 2.60 10.43 -13.93
N VAL A 26 1.91 11.56 -13.85
CA VAL A 26 1.90 12.41 -12.64
C VAL A 26 1.32 11.64 -11.45
N LEU A 27 0.20 10.96 -11.65
CA LEU A 27 -0.45 10.16 -10.61
C LEU A 27 0.44 8.98 -10.17
N ASN A 28 1.05 8.28 -11.13
CA ASN A 28 2.03 7.23 -10.90
C ASN A 28 3.22 7.72 -10.05
N THR A 29 3.76 8.90 -10.36
CA THR A 29 4.88 9.50 -9.61
C THR A 29 4.46 9.91 -8.20
N PHE A 30 3.27 10.47 -8.04
CA PHE A 30 2.70 10.81 -6.73
C PHE A 30 2.54 9.57 -5.84
N LEU A 31 1.96 8.49 -6.39
CA LEU A 31 1.80 7.22 -5.66
C LEU A 31 3.13 6.53 -5.35
N TYR A 32 4.16 6.72 -6.19
CA TYR A 32 5.52 6.28 -5.90
C TYR A 32 6.11 7.01 -4.68
N GLY A 33 5.83 8.31 -4.51
CA GLY A 33 6.20 9.04 -3.29
C GLY A 33 5.61 8.41 -2.03
N ILE A 34 4.33 8.00 -2.08
CA ILE A 34 3.69 7.27 -0.98
C ILE A 34 4.40 5.93 -0.73
N LEU A 35 4.74 5.21 -1.79
CA LEU A 35 5.44 3.93 -1.69
C LEU A 35 6.80 4.05 -0.99
N VAL A 36 7.55 5.12 -1.28
CA VAL A 36 8.83 5.41 -0.62
C VAL A 36 8.63 5.56 0.89
N LEU A 37 7.64 6.38 1.31
CA LEU A 37 7.32 6.58 2.73
C LEU A 37 6.87 5.29 3.42
N GLN A 38 6.02 4.50 2.76
CA GLN A 38 5.56 3.21 3.29
C GLN A 38 6.70 2.20 3.43
N SER A 39 7.63 2.18 2.47
CA SER A 39 8.80 1.31 2.49
C SER A 39 9.76 1.69 3.61
N ILE A 40 10.02 2.98 3.81
CA ILE A 40 10.84 3.48 4.93
C ILE A 40 10.21 3.07 6.27
N THR A 41 8.91 3.31 6.42
CA THR A 41 8.15 2.94 7.63
C THR A 41 8.27 1.44 7.93
N TYR A 42 8.17 0.60 6.89
CA TYR A 42 8.33 -0.84 7.03
C TYR A 42 9.71 -1.24 7.56
N TYR A 43 10.77 -0.71 6.96
CA TYR A 43 12.14 -1.06 7.35
C TYR A 43 12.53 -0.54 8.74
N GLN A 44 11.93 0.56 9.18
CA GLN A 44 12.12 1.10 10.53
C GLN A 44 11.38 0.27 11.59
N GLY A 45 10.12 -0.09 11.33
CA GLY A 45 9.26 -0.78 12.30
C GLY A 45 9.50 -2.29 12.43
N PHE A 46 9.85 -2.98 11.33
CA PHE A 46 9.82 -4.45 11.28
C PHE A 46 11.21 -5.09 11.14
N LYS A 47 12.15 -4.73 12.04
CA LYS A 47 13.54 -5.23 12.00
C LYS A 47 13.67 -6.76 12.12
N ARG A 48 12.69 -7.43 12.74
CA ARG A 48 12.66 -8.88 13.00
C ARG A 48 11.86 -9.71 11.97
N ASP A 49 11.26 -9.08 10.96
CA ASP A 49 10.54 -9.84 9.93
C ASP A 49 11.48 -10.76 9.14
N ARG A 50 10.93 -11.87 8.61
CA ARG A 50 11.70 -12.89 7.88
C ARG A 50 12.44 -12.26 6.69
N ARG A 51 13.70 -12.69 6.46
CA ARG A 51 14.57 -12.14 5.40
C ARG A 51 13.92 -12.16 4.02
N TRP A 52 13.18 -13.22 3.68
CA TRP A 52 12.50 -13.32 2.39
C TRP A 52 11.47 -12.19 2.17
N LEU A 53 10.72 -11.78 3.21
CA LEU A 53 9.72 -10.73 3.10
C LEU A 53 10.38 -9.36 2.93
N ARG A 54 11.50 -9.12 3.61
CA ARG A 54 12.31 -7.92 3.43
C ARG A 54 12.88 -7.84 2.01
N LEU A 55 13.46 -8.92 1.51
CA LEU A 55 13.96 -8.98 0.13
C LEU A 55 12.84 -8.79 -0.89
N PHE A 56 11.65 -9.34 -0.62
CA PHE A 56 10.48 -9.14 -1.48
C PHE A 56 10.05 -7.68 -1.56
N ILE A 57 10.02 -6.95 -0.45
CA ILE A 57 9.67 -5.52 -0.45
C ILE A 57 10.78 -4.69 -1.12
N LEU A 58 12.06 -5.04 -0.93
CA LEU A 58 13.15 -4.41 -1.66
C LEU A 58 12.99 -4.61 -3.17
N TYR A 59 12.64 -5.82 -3.60
CA TYR A 59 12.36 -6.13 -5.00
C TYR A 59 11.22 -5.26 -5.54
N ILE A 60 10.08 -5.20 -4.85
CA ILE A 60 8.94 -4.36 -5.26
C ILE A 60 9.37 -2.89 -5.36
N PHE A 61 10.11 -2.38 -4.38
CA PHE A 61 10.61 -1.00 -4.40
C PHE A 61 11.49 -0.71 -5.63
N ILE A 62 12.43 -1.60 -5.95
CA ILE A 62 13.30 -1.45 -7.12
C ILE A 62 12.49 -1.53 -8.42
N ALA A 63 11.63 -2.55 -8.56
CA ALA A 63 10.78 -2.73 -9.73
C ALA A 63 9.87 -1.52 -9.95
N GLU A 64 9.29 -0.99 -8.88
CA GLU A 64 8.45 0.21 -8.90
C GLU A 64 9.22 1.46 -9.32
N THR A 65 10.46 1.61 -8.86
CA THR A 65 11.37 2.70 -9.24
C THR A 65 11.68 2.66 -10.73
N VAL A 66 12.03 1.48 -11.24
CA VAL A 66 12.29 1.27 -12.68
C VAL A 66 11.02 1.58 -13.48
N ASN A 67 9.86 1.06 -13.08
CA ASN A 67 8.60 1.35 -13.75
C ASN A 67 8.30 2.84 -13.77
N THR A 68 8.50 3.58 -12.67
CA THR A 68 8.30 5.04 -12.66
C THR A 68 9.28 5.77 -13.60
N ALA A 69 10.55 5.37 -13.64
CA ALA A 69 11.52 5.94 -14.56
C ALA A 69 11.14 5.70 -16.03
N VAL A 70 10.68 4.48 -16.36
CA VAL A 70 10.17 4.13 -17.70
C VAL A 70 8.94 4.97 -18.04
N SER A 71 7.97 5.09 -17.14
CA SER A 71 6.77 5.91 -17.39
C SER A 71 7.11 7.39 -17.64
N VAL A 72 8.09 7.95 -16.91
CA VAL A 72 8.55 9.34 -17.13
C VAL A 72 9.26 9.47 -18.49
N ALA A 73 10.12 8.51 -18.85
CA ALA A 73 10.80 8.52 -20.14
C ALA A 73 9.81 8.38 -21.31
N MET A 74 8.74 7.59 -21.14
CA MET A 74 7.68 7.43 -22.14
C MET A 74 6.95 8.73 -22.46
N ILE A 75 6.67 9.57 -21.45
CA ILE A 75 5.97 10.85 -21.69
C ILE A 75 6.93 11.97 -22.09
N TYR A 76 8.22 11.86 -21.73
CA TYR A 76 9.25 12.82 -22.12
C TYR A 76 9.44 12.86 -23.65
N GLU A 77 9.42 11.70 -24.31
CA GLU A 77 9.59 11.60 -25.75
C GLU A 77 8.58 12.43 -26.56
N PRO A 78 7.25 12.21 -26.43
CA PRO A 78 6.26 12.93 -27.21
C PRO A 78 6.18 14.41 -26.84
N LEU A 79 6.42 14.75 -25.57
CA LEU A 79 6.27 16.14 -25.10
C LEU A 79 7.48 17.02 -25.38
N ILE A 80 8.70 16.47 -25.33
CA ILE A 80 9.93 17.25 -25.40
C ILE A 80 10.74 16.87 -26.63
N SER A 81 11.14 15.60 -26.76
CA SER A 81 12.04 15.17 -27.83
C SER A 81 11.41 15.29 -29.23
N GLN A 82 10.10 15.04 -29.34
CA GLN A 82 9.36 15.08 -30.60
C GLN A 82 8.39 16.28 -30.69
N PHE A 83 8.58 17.30 -29.85
CA PHE A 83 7.72 18.47 -29.83
C PHE A 83 7.62 19.14 -31.21
N GLY A 84 6.40 19.45 -31.65
CA GLY A 84 6.14 20.12 -32.93
C GLY A 84 6.32 19.26 -34.19
N THR A 85 6.68 17.97 -34.07
CA THR A 85 6.89 17.08 -35.24
C THR A 85 5.62 16.38 -35.72
N GLY A 86 4.52 16.43 -34.95
CA GLY A 86 3.25 15.76 -35.25
C GLY A 86 3.26 14.23 -35.10
N LYS A 87 4.44 13.60 -35.06
CA LYS A 87 4.64 12.16 -34.87
C LYS A 87 3.96 11.58 -33.62
N PRO A 88 3.98 12.26 -32.44
CA PRO A 88 3.32 11.76 -31.23
C PRO A 88 1.81 11.53 -31.34
N MET A 89 1.16 12.11 -32.34
CA MET A 89 -0.27 11.92 -32.58
C MET A 89 -0.57 10.62 -33.36
N PHE A 90 0.43 10.03 -34.01
CA PHE A 90 0.29 8.88 -34.92
C PHE A 90 1.14 7.66 -34.53
N LEU A 91 2.18 7.86 -33.73
CA LEU A 91 3.12 6.81 -33.31
C LEU A 91 3.15 6.66 -31.80
N PHE A 92 3.29 5.42 -31.33
CA PHE A 92 3.59 5.16 -29.93
C PHE A 92 5.03 5.62 -29.59
N PRO A 93 5.28 6.13 -28.37
CA PRO A 93 6.62 6.48 -27.92
C PRO A 93 7.59 5.31 -28.09
N THR A 94 8.68 5.50 -28.85
CA THR A 94 9.57 4.41 -29.27
C THR A 94 10.75 4.22 -28.32
N TYR A 95 11.21 5.26 -27.62
CA TYR A 95 12.43 5.21 -26.79
C TYR A 95 12.37 4.17 -25.68
N CYS A 96 11.19 3.90 -25.11
CA CYS A 96 11.05 2.90 -24.04
C CYS A 96 10.67 1.50 -24.53
N PHE A 97 10.10 1.37 -25.72
CA PHE A 97 9.75 0.05 -26.29
C PHE A 97 10.89 -0.55 -27.12
N GLN A 98 11.79 0.28 -27.67
CA GLN A 98 12.93 -0.19 -28.46
C GLN A 98 14.12 -0.67 -27.61
N TYR A 99 14.30 -0.11 -26.41
CA TYR A 99 15.48 -0.38 -25.56
C TYR A 99 15.16 -0.98 -24.18
N SER A 100 13.89 -1.12 -23.84
CA SER A 100 13.41 -1.67 -22.56
C SER A 100 12.24 -2.62 -22.86
N PRO A 101 11.93 -3.61 -21.99
CA PRO A 101 10.87 -4.61 -22.25
C PRO A 101 9.44 -4.04 -22.36
N GLY A 102 9.25 -2.76 -22.63
CA GLY A 102 7.95 -2.13 -22.73
C GLY A 102 7.30 -1.91 -21.36
N GLN A 103 6.39 -0.93 -21.32
CA GLN A 103 5.65 -0.60 -20.10
C GLN A 103 4.82 -1.79 -19.56
N PRO A 104 4.08 -2.57 -20.38
CA PRO A 104 3.26 -3.66 -19.85
C PRO A 104 4.06 -4.75 -19.09
N ILE A 105 5.30 -5.01 -19.52
CA ILE A 105 6.16 -6.00 -18.83
C ILE A 105 6.60 -5.47 -17.47
N MET A 106 6.90 -4.17 -17.34
CA MET A 106 7.24 -3.58 -16.04
C MET A 106 6.07 -3.59 -15.08
N GLU A 107 4.86 -3.32 -15.56
CA GLU A 107 3.65 -3.37 -14.75
C GLU A 107 3.35 -4.78 -14.25
N THR A 108 3.50 -5.79 -15.11
CA THR A 108 3.31 -7.19 -14.73
C THR A 108 4.45 -7.76 -13.88
N ALA A 109 5.68 -7.23 -14.02
CA ALA A 109 6.78 -7.55 -13.12
C ALA A 109 6.49 -7.11 -11.67
N VAL A 110 5.65 -6.09 -11.47
CA VAL A 110 5.18 -5.69 -10.14
C VAL A 110 3.92 -6.46 -9.75
N SER A 111 2.91 -6.51 -10.60
CA SER A 111 1.59 -7.03 -10.23
C SER A 111 1.58 -8.53 -9.96
N VAL A 112 2.28 -9.34 -10.78
CA VAL A 112 2.28 -10.81 -10.65
C VAL A 112 2.88 -11.27 -9.32
N PRO A 113 4.06 -10.77 -8.87
CA PRO A 113 4.58 -11.14 -7.57
C PRO A 113 3.68 -10.70 -6.40
N VAL A 114 3.03 -9.53 -6.51
CA VAL A 114 2.06 -9.06 -5.50
C VAL A 114 0.85 -9.99 -5.45
N GLN A 115 0.29 -10.37 -6.60
CA GLN A 115 -0.85 -11.28 -6.71
C GLN A 115 -0.52 -12.68 -6.18
N PHE A 116 0.67 -13.22 -6.47
CA PHE A 116 1.13 -14.47 -5.89
C PHE A 116 1.32 -14.40 -4.37
N PHE A 117 1.81 -13.27 -3.86
CA PHE A 117 1.90 -13.06 -2.42
C PHE A 117 0.51 -13.11 -1.75
N TYR A 118 -0.48 -12.45 -2.37
CA TYR A 118 -1.86 -12.51 -1.88
C TYR A 118 -2.46 -13.91 -2.01
N ALA A 119 -2.24 -14.62 -3.12
CA ALA A 119 -2.67 -16.00 -3.30
C ALA A 119 -2.10 -16.92 -2.21
N TRP A 120 -0.80 -16.78 -1.90
CA TRP A 120 -0.16 -17.51 -0.81
C TRP A 120 -0.78 -17.20 0.56
N ARG A 121 -1.05 -15.92 0.85
CA ARG A 121 -1.75 -15.54 2.09
C ARG A 121 -3.16 -16.12 2.16
N ILE A 122 -3.93 -16.04 1.07
CA ILE A 122 -5.29 -16.57 0.99
C ILE A 122 -5.27 -18.08 1.20
N ARG A 123 -4.29 -18.81 0.65
CA ARG A 123 -4.12 -20.25 0.91
C ARG A 123 -3.93 -20.55 2.39
N ILE A 124 -3.07 -19.80 3.08
CA ILE A 124 -2.83 -19.98 4.52
C ILE A 124 -4.10 -19.69 5.34
N ILE A 125 -4.91 -18.73 4.89
CA ILE A 125 -6.12 -18.31 5.60
C ILE A 125 -7.30 -19.27 5.34
N LEU A 126 -7.54 -19.63 4.08
CA LEU A 126 -8.68 -20.47 3.70
C LEU A 126 -8.39 -21.98 3.81
N GLN A 127 -7.12 -22.40 3.89
CA GLN A 127 -6.69 -23.80 3.85
C GLN A 127 -7.23 -24.58 2.63
N ASN A 128 -7.61 -23.86 1.56
CA ASN A 128 -8.11 -24.40 0.31
C ASN A 128 -7.25 -23.89 -0.86
N TRP A 129 -7.08 -24.73 -1.86
CA TRP A 129 -6.28 -24.46 -3.05
C TRP A 129 -7.07 -23.82 -4.19
N PHE A 130 -8.41 -23.94 -4.20
CA PHE A 130 -9.22 -23.49 -5.33
C PHE A 130 -9.07 -21.99 -5.62
N ALA A 131 -9.28 -21.13 -4.61
CA ALA A 131 -9.18 -19.68 -4.79
C ALA A 131 -7.75 -19.20 -5.15
N PRO A 132 -6.68 -19.63 -4.44
CA PRO A 132 -5.31 -19.30 -4.84
C PRO A 132 -4.94 -19.78 -6.25
N ALA A 133 -5.38 -20.97 -6.66
CA ALA A 133 -5.11 -21.48 -8.00
C ALA A 133 -5.77 -20.62 -9.08
N LEU A 134 -7.02 -20.19 -8.84
CA LEU A 134 -7.72 -19.28 -9.75
C LEU A 134 -7.04 -17.91 -9.86
N ILE A 135 -6.59 -17.35 -8.72
CA ILE A 135 -5.83 -16.09 -8.69
C ILE A 135 -4.52 -16.22 -9.49
N CYS A 136 -3.79 -17.33 -9.30
CA CYS A 136 -2.56 -17.56 -10.04
C CYS A 136 -2.82 -17.73 -11.54
N LEU A 137 -3.91 -18.41 -11.91
CA LEU A 137 -4.30 -18.58 -13.31
C LEU A 137 -4.63 -17.23 -13.96
N THR A 138 -5.44 -16.39 -13.31
CA THR A 138 -5.77 -15.06 -13.83
C THR A 138 -4.54 -14.15 -13.88
N SER A 139 -3.63 -14.27 -12.92
CA SER A 139 -2.36 -13.54 -12.90
C SER A 139 -1.44 -13.94 -14.06
N LEU A 140 -1.33 -15.23 -14.36
CA LEU A 140 -0.54 -15.73 -15.49
C LEU A 140 -1.18 -15.36 -16.84
N ALA A 141 -2.51 -15.35 -16.93
CA ALA A 141 -3.21 -14.86 -18.12
C ALA A 141 -2.94 -13.37 -18.35
N ALA A 142 -2.95 -12.56 -17.28
CA ALA A 142 -2.57 -11.15 -17.34
C ALA A 142 -1.12 -10.96 -17.81
N LEU A 143 -0.18 -11.76 -17.30
CA LEU A 143 1.21 -11.77 -17.76
C LEU A 143 1.31 -12.10 -19.24
N GLY A 144 0.66 -13.18 -19.70
CA GLY A 144 0.64 -13.56 -21.11
C GLY A 144 0.08 -12.46 -22.02
N GLY A 145 -1.00 -11.80 -21.59
CA GLY A 145 -1.58 -10.64 -22.27
C GLY A 145 -0.58 -9.48 -22.38
N ALA A 146 0.10 -9.12 -21.28
CA ALA A 146 1.08 -8.03 -21.29
C ALA A 146 2.28 -8.30 -22.19
N TRP A 147 2.77 -9.55 -22.22
CA TRP A 147 3.83 -9.96 -23.15
C TRP A 147 3.37 -9.87 -24.60
N TRP A 148 2.15 -10.32 -24.90
CA TRP A 148 1.55 -10.20 -26.23
C TRP A 148 1.44 -8.72 -26.61
N THR A 149 0.84 -7.87 -25.77
CA THR A 149 0.72 -6.42 -26.02
C THR A 149 2.08 -5.80 -26.30
N SER A 150 3.10 -6.13 -25.49
CA SER A 150 4.45 -5.58 -25.66
C SER A 150 5.09 -6.02 -26.97
N PHE A 151 4.86 -7.26 -27.40
CA PHE A 151 5.36 -7.76 -28.68
C PHE A 151 4.68 -7.06 -29.87
N VAL A 152 3.36 -6.86 -29.81
CA VAL A 152 2.62 -6.19 -30.89
C VAL A 152 3.04 -4.72 -30.99
N VAL A 153 3.14 -4.00 -29.87
CA VAL A 153 3.54 -2.57 -29.87
C VAL A 153 4.96 -2.37 -30.42
N GLN A 154 5.87 -3.31 -30.21
CA GLN A 154 7.22 -3.23 -30.80
C GLN A 154 7.24 -3.40 -32.32
N ASN A 155 6.28 -4.15 -32.89
CA ASN A 155 6.21 -4.42 -34.32
C ASN A 155 5.25 -3.48 -35.06
N ALA A 156 4.23 -2.98 -34.39
CA ALA A 156 3.22 -2.05 -34.89
C ALA A 156 3.38 -0.69 -34.20
N VAL A 157 4.28 0.15 -34.74
CA VAL A 157 4.64 1.45 -34.15
C VAL A 157 3.50 2.49 -34.30
N ASP A 158 2.52 2.23 -35.17
CA ASP A 158 1.52 3.19 -35.60
C ASP A 158 0.15 2.94 -34.95
N TYR A 159 -0.55 4.02 -34.52
CA TYR A 159 -1.94 3.95 -34.02
C TYR A 159 -2.94 3.43 -35.06
N LEU A 160 -2.56 3.32 -36.34
CA LEU A 160 -3.40 2.77 -37.41
C LEU A 160 -3.63 1.26 -37.28
N HIS A 161 -2.74 0.52 -36.59
CA HIS A 161 -2.92 -0.90 -36.28
C HIS A 161 -3.45 -1.12 -34.85
N LYS A 162 -4.05 -0.09 -34.23
CA LYS A 162 -4.55 -0.16 -32.84
C LYS A 162 -5.51 -1.32 -32.59
N SER A 163 -6.32 -1.71 -33.58
CA SER A 163 -7.21 -2.87 -33.45
C SER A 163 -6.48 -4.19 -33.15
N GLU A 164 -5.22 -4.33 -33.57
CA GLU A 164 -4.40 -5.51 -33.26
C GLU A 164 -3.85 -5.48 -31.82
N ILE A 165 -3.74 -4.30 -31.22
CA ILE A 165 -3.31 -4.07 -29.83
C ILE A 165 -4.49 -4.21 -28.87
N ASP A 166 -5.71 -3.93 -29.32
CA ASP A 166 -6.90 -3.93 -28.48
C ASP A 166 -7.18 -5.32 -27.86
N HIS A 167 -7.06 -6.39 -28.66
CA HIS A 167 -7.27 -7.76 -28.18
C HIS A 167 -6.30 -8.18 -27.06
N PRO A 168 -4.97 -8.09 -27.23
CA PRO A 168 -4.05 -8.48 -26.17
C PRO A 168 -4.13 -7.57 -24.94
N ALA A 169 -4.33 -6.26 -25.14
CA ALA A 169 -4.52 -5.31 -24.02
C ALA A 169 -5.82 -5.61 -23.24
N LEU A 170 -6.89 -6.03 -23.92
CA LEU A 170 -8.13 -6.45 -23.27
C LEU A 170 -7.93 -7.71 -22.44
N VAL A 171 -7.26 -8.73 -22.98
CA VAL A 171 -6.95 -9.97 -22.25
C VAL A 171 -6.15 -9.68 -20.99
N TRP A 172 -5.13 -8.82 -21.11
CA TRP A 172 -4.34 -8.36 -19.97
C TRP A 172 -5.21 -7.65 -18.91
N SER A 173 -5.95 -6.63 -19.33
CA SER A 173 -6.73 -5.75 -18.44
C SER A 173 -7.85 -6.52 -17.74
N VAL A 174 -8.62 -7.33 -18.46
CA VAL A 174 -9.73 -8.11 -17.91
C VAL A 174 -9.23 -9.19 -16.96
N SER A 175 -8.11 -9.86 -17.30
CA SER A 175 -7.52 -10.87 -16.42
C SER A 175 -6.99 -10.23 -15.12
N SER A 176 -6.39 -9.04 -15.21
CA SER A 176 -5.95 -8.29 -14.02
C SER A 176 -7.14 -7.86 -13.15
N ALA A 177 -8.22 -7.36 -13.78
CA ALA A 177 -9.46 -6.99 -13.10
C ALA A 177 -10.10 -8.18 -12.36
N ALA A 178 -10.20 -9.33 -13.04
CA ALA A 178 -10.70 -10.55 -12.44
C ALA A 178 -9.85 -10.97 -11.23
N CYS A 179 -8.52 -10.88 -11.35
CA CYS A 179 -7.58 -11.17 -10.27
C CYS A 179 -7.82 -10.27 -9.05
N ASP A 180 -7.97 -8.96 -9.26
CA ASP A 180 -8.20 -7.97 -8.20
C ASP A 180 -9.52 -8.22 -7.46
N VAL A 181 -10.59 -8.51 -8.20
CA VAL A 181 -11.90 -8.85 -7.63
C VAL A 181 -11.81 -10.12 -6.78
N LEU A 182 -11.15 -11.16 -7.30
CA LEU A 182 -10.97 -12.42 -6.58
C LEU A 182 -10.17 -12.23 -5.29
N ILE A 183 -9.04 -11.51 -5.35
CA ILE A 183 -8.21 -11.22 -4.18
C ILE A 183 -9.02 -10.44 -3.14
N THR A 184 -9.70 -9.37 -3.57
CA THR A 184 -10.45 -8.50 -2.65
C THR A 184 -11.60 -9.24 -1.99
N MET A 185 -12.39 -10.00 -2.76
CA MET A 185 -13.50 -10.78 -2.20
C MET A 185 -13.00 -11.89 -1.26
N CYS A 186 -11.96 -12.64 -1.65
CA CYS A 186 -11.39 -13.69 -0.80
C CYS A 186 -10.86 -13.13 0.52
N LEU A 187 -10.12 -12.02 0.47
CA LEU A 187 -9.62 -11.37 1.69
C LEU A 187 -10.78 -10.83 2.54
N PHE A 188 -11.77 -10.18 1.94
CA PHE A 188 -12.92 -9.65 2.66
C PHE A 188 -13.69 -10.75 3.43
N PHE A 189 -14.08 -11.82 2.74
CA PHE A 189 -14.83 -12.91 3.37
C PHE A 189 -14.01 -13.66 4.41
N SER A 190 -12.72 -13.90 4.12
CA SER A 190 -11.86 -14.67 5.01
C SER A 190 -11.50 -13.94 6.31
N LEU A 191 -11.37 -12.61 6.28
CA LEU A 191 -11.09 -11.81 7.47
C LEU A 191 -12.35 -11.58 8.32
N ARG A 192 -13.55 -11.51 7.71
CA ARG A 192 -14.81 -11.33 8.44
C ARG A 192 -15.12 -12.49 9.40
N GLY A 193 -14.71 -13.71 9.04
CA GLY A 193 -14.97 -14.92 9.83
C GLY A 193 -14.00 -15.18 10.99
N ARG A 194 -12.96 -14.36 11.20
CA ARG A 194 -11.82 -14.67 12.09
C ARG A 194 -11.76 -13.86 13.39
N LYS A 195 -12.90 -13.36 13.88
CA LYS A 195 -12.95 -12.75 15.21
C LYS A 195 -12.68 -13.81 16.28
N THR A 196 -11.68 -13.56 17.12
CA THR A 196 -11.16 -14.49 18.13
C THR A 196 -11.78 -14.27 19.50
N GLY A 197 -12.49 -13.15 19.71
CA GLY A 197 -13.12 -12.80 20.99
C GLY A 197 -12.18 -12.09 21.96
N ILE A 198 -10.89 -11.96 21.62
CA ILE A 198 -9.88 -11.25 22.43
C ILE A 198 -9.74 -9.83 21.90
N LYS A 199 -10.12 -8.82 22.71
CA LYS A 199 -10.19 -7.41 22.29
C LYS A 199 -8.92 -6.92 21.56
N HIS A 200 -7.74 -7.12 22.13
CA HIS A 200 -6.48 -6.65 21.53
C HIS A 200 -6.15 -7.33 20.18
N THR A 201 -6.39 -8.63 20.07
CA THR A 201 -6.17 -9.38 18.81
C THR A 201 -7.20 -8.99 17.76
N ASP A 202 -8.46 -8.85 18.17
CA ASP A 202 -9.57 -8.47 17.31
C ASP A 202 -9.41 -7.03 16.79
N ASP A 203 -8.83 -6.10 17.58
CA ASP A 203 -8.52 -4.73 17.15
C ASP A 203 -7.43 -4.70 16.07
N ALA A 204 -6.37 -5.50 16.23
CA ALA A 204 -5.35 -5.65 15.20
C ALA A 204 -5.93 -6.26 13.91
N VAL A 205 -6.78 -7.29 14.04
CA VAL A 205 -7.48 -7.90 12.89
C VAL A 205 -8.40 -6.88 12.23
N ASN A 206 -9.21 -6.12 12.99
CA ASN A 206 -10.12 -5.09 12.48
C ASN A 206 -9.39 -3.99 11.72
N ARG A 207 -8.21 -3.56 12.21
CA ARG A 207 -7.38 -2.59 11.48
C ARG A 207 -6.88 -3.18 10.16
N ILE A 208 -6.37 -4.42 10.17
CA ILE A 208 -5.93 -5.09 8.93
C ILE A 208 -7.11 -5.25 7.97
N VAL A 209 -8.30 -5.63 8.45
CA VAL A 209 -9.53 -5.71 7.64
C VAL A 209 -9.83 -4.36 6.99
N ARG A 210 -9.90 -3.30 7.80
CA ARG A 210 -10.23 -1.95 7.33
C ARG A 210 -9.23 -1.45 6.30
N THR A 211 -7.94 -1.60 6.56
CA THR A 211 -6.89 -1.21 5.62
C THR A 211 -6.99 -2.01 4.33
N THR A 212 -7.16 -3.32 4.41
CA THR A 212 -7.27 -4.20 3.24
C THR A 212 -8.50 -3.86 2.39
N VAL A 213 -9.65 -3.60 3.02
CA VAL A 213 -10.89 -3.20 2.33
C VAL A 213 -10.72 -1.84 1.67
N GLN A 214 -10.15 -0.86 2.38
CA GLN A 214 -9.93 0.47 1.83
C GLN A 214 -8.99 0.42 0.62
N THR A 215 -7.89 -0.33 0.71
CA THR A 215 -6.93 -0.44 -0.40
C THR A 215 -7.46 -1.30 -1.55
N GLY A 216 -8.18 -2.39 -1.26
CA GLY A 216 -8.77 -3.29 -2.27
C GLY A 216 -9.94 -2.65 -3.02
N ALA A 217 -10.75 -1.84 -2.34
CA ALA A 217 -11.80 -1.06 -2.99
C ALA A 217 -11.22 -0.02 -3.95
N LEU A 218 -10.13 0.65 -3.56
CA LEU A 218 -9.45 1.63 -4.41
C LEU A 218 -8.91 0.98 -5.69
N THR A 219 -8.23 -0.16 -5.57
CA THR A 219 -7.74 -0.92 -6.75
C THR A 219 -8.89 -1.37 -7.63
N MET A 220 -9.98 -1.91 -7.06
CA MET A 220 -11.15 -2.33 -7.85
C MET A 220 -11.81 -1.18 -8.62
N ILE A 221 -11.91 0.01 -8.02
CA ILE A 221 -12.45 1.20 -8.69
C ILE A 221 -11.56 1.58 -9.87
N PHE A 222 -10.24 1.66 -9.66
CA PHE A 222 -9.30 2.03 -10.71
C PHE A 222 -9.28 1.01 -11.84
N THR A 223 -9.25 -0.28 -11.53
CA THR A 223 -9.26 -1.33 -12.56
C THR A 223 -10.59 -1.35 -13.31
N GLY A 224 -11.72 -1.11 -12.62
CA GLY A 224 -13.03 -0.99 -13.24
C GLY A 224 -13.14 0.21 -14.18
N LEU A 225 -12.60 1.37 -13.78
CA LEU A 225 -12.52 2.56 -14.64
C LEU A 225 -11.60 2.32 -15.83
N ASN A 226 -10.44 1.68 -15.64
CA ASN A 226 -9.52 1.33 -16.72
C ASN A 226 -10.21 0.47 -17.79
N VAL A 227 -10.79 -0.67 -17.38
CA VAL A 227 -11.49 -1.58 -18.30
C VAL A 227 -12.72 -0.92 -18.93
N GLY A 228 -13.51 -0.20 -18.13
CA GLY A 228 -14.73 0.46 -18.60
C GLY A 228 -14.45 1.54 -19.65
N LEU A 229 -13.41 2.36 -19.44
CA LEU A 229 -12.99 3.38 -20.40
C LEU A 229 -12.33 2.76 -21.62
N PHE A 230 -11.53 1.71 -21.44
CA PHE A 230 -10.89 1.01 -22.55
C PHE A 230 -11.91 0.40 -23.52
N VAL A 231 -12.96 -0.24 -23.00
CA VAL A 231 -14.04 -0.84 -23.81
C VAL A 231 -15.04 0.21 -24.30
N GLY A 232 -15.41 1.17 -23.45
CA GLY A 232 -16.45 2.15 -23.77
C GLY A 232 -15.98 3.26 -24.71
N LEU A 233 -14.69 3.61 -24.69
CA LEU A 233 -14.09 4.68 -25.47
C LEU A 233 -12.82 4.18 -26.20
N PRO A 234 -12.95 3.27 -27.17
CA PRO A 234 -11.80 2.60 -27.80
C PRO A 234 -10.89 3.56 -28.56
N ASN A 235 -11.33 4.76 -28.92
CA ASN A 235 -10.51 5.78 -29.59
C ASN A 235 -9.87 6.79 -28.62
N SER A 236 -10.12 6.66 -27.31
CA SER A 236 -9.57 7.54 -26.28
C SER A 236 -8.35 6.91 -25.59
N THR A 237 -7.49 7.75 -25.02
CA THR A 237 -6.36 7.35 -24.18
C THR A 237 -6.67 7.51 -22.69
N LEU A 238 -7.91 7.83 -22.32
CA LEU A 238 -8.34 8.04 -20.93
C LEU A 238 -8.13 6.84 -20.01
N SER A 239 -8.17 5.61 -20.55
CA SER A 239 -7.88 4.39 -19.77
C SER A 239 -6.47 4.43 -19.17
N PHE A 240 -5.49 4.99 -19.89
CA PHE A 240 -4.10 5.04 -19.44
C PHE A 240 -3.90 5.84 -18.15
N VAL A 241 -4.77 6.83 -17.86
CA VAL A 241 -4.73 7.57 -16.57
C VAL A 241 -4.78 6.61 -15.39
N PHE A 242 -5.67 5.62 -15.47
CA PHE A 242 -5.89 4.64 -14.42
C PHE A 242 -4.86 3.52 -14.51
N ASP A 243 -4.54 3.08 -15.72
CA ASP A 243 -3.56 2.02 -16.01
C ASP A 243 -2.19 2.30 -15.35
N PHE A 244 -1.61 3.47 -15.62
CA PHE A 244 -0.32 3.88 -15.04
C PHE A 244 -0.31 3.91 -13.50
N ALA A 245 -1.47 4.10 -12.87
CA ALA A 245 -1.59 4.15 -11.42
C ALA A 245 -1.72 2.75 -10.77
N LEU A 246 -2.18 1.73 -11.51
CA LEU A 246 -2.50 0.41 -10.97
C LEU A 246 -1.31 -0.31 -10.30
N PRO A 247 -0.11 -0.41 -10.92
CA PRO A 247 1.03 -1.09 -10.30
C PRO A 247 1.40 -0.49 -8.93
N LYS A 248 1.24 0.83 -8.83
CA LYS A 248 1.58 1.61 -7.63
C LYS A 248 0.54 1.39 -6.56
N LEU A 249 -0.73 1.31 -6.93
CA LEU A 249 -1.80 0.95 -6.02
C LEU A 249 -1.62 -0.48 -5.47
N TYR A 250 -1.21 -1.44 -6.30
CA TYR A 250 -0.91 -2.80 -5.84
C TYR A 250 0.22 -2.83 -4.81
N SER A 251 1.33 -2.14 -5.10
CA SER A 251 2.48 -2.07 -4.21
C SER A 251 2.15 -1.35 -2.89
N ASN A 252 1.43 -0.23 -2.98
CA ASN A 252 0.97 0.52 -1.81
C ASN A 252 -0.04 -0.29 -0.96
N ALA A 253 -0.97 -0.99 -1.59
CA ALA A 253 -1.93 -1.84 -0.88
C ALA A 253 -1.22 -2.95 -0.09
N LEU A 254 -0.24 -3.60 -0.72
CA LEU A 254 0.58 -4.65 -0.12
C LEU A 254 1.35 -4.15 1.10
N ILE A 255 2.14 -3.09 0.93
CA ILE A 255 3.01 -2.58 2.00
C ILE A 255 2.16 -1.95 3.11
N SER A 256 1.07 -1.27 2.78
CA SER A 256 0.10 -0.76 3.77
C SER A 256 -0.48 -1.88 4.63
N THR A 257 -0.86 -3.01 4.03
CA THR A 257 -1.36 -4.20 4.76
C THR A 257 -0.28 -4.78 5.68
N LEU A 258 0.99 -4.74 5.27
CA LEU A 258 2.11 -5.17 6.11
C LEU A 258 2.37 -4.21 7.27
N ASN A 259 2.36 -2.90 7.00
CA ASN A 259 2.56 -1.86 8.00
C ASN A 259 1.45 -1.82 9.06
N ALA A 260 0.21 -2.15 8.67
CA ALA A 260 -0.93 -2.24 9.60
C ALA A 260 -0.70 -3.24 10.74
N ARG A 261 0.17 -4.25 10.57
CA ARG A 261 0.53 -5.23 11.62
C ARG A 261 1.20 -4.58 12.84
N GLY A 262 1.99 -3.53 12.63
CA GLY A 262 2.82 -2.88 13.65
C GLY A 262 2.16 -1.67 14.30
N GLY A 263 1.12 -1.11 13.67
CA GLY A 263 0.35 -0.01 14.25
C GLY A 263 -0.32 -0.35 15.59
N ALA A 264 -0.46 -1.63 15.95
CA ALA A 264 -0.89 -2.05 17.28
C ALA A 264 0.11 -1.62 18.38
N MET A 265 1.38 -1.43 18.05
CA MET A 265 2.41 -0.94 18.98
C MET A 265 2.70 0.57 18.82
N SER A 266 2.39 1.17 17.67
CA SER A 266 2.64 2.60 17.42
C SER A 266 1.46 3.52 17.75
N ALA A 267 0.24 3.00 17.91
CA ALA A 267 -0.91 3.79 18.37
C ALA A 267 -0.80 4.25 19.84
N GLU A 268 0.18 3.73 20.58
CA GLU A 268 0.49 4.11 21.97
C GLU A 268 1.70 5.04 22.11
N GLN A 269 2.32 5.46 21.00
CA GLN A 269 3.29 6.55 21.04
C GLN A 269 2.62 7.81 20.51
N PRO A 270 2.16 8.74 21.38
CA PRO A 270 1.95 10.11 20.95
C PRO A 270 3.25 10.52 20.26
N GLN A 271 3.16 11.05 19.05
CA GLN A 271 4.30 11.66 18.38
C GLN A 271 4.92 12.69 19.33
N ARG A 272 5.94 12.29 20.08
CA ARG A 272 6.78 13.20 20.82
C ARG A 272 7.66 13.83 19.77
N ASN A 273 7.15 14.89 19.15
CA ASN A 273 7.92 15.73 18.25
C ASN A 273 9.15 16.22 19.01
N VAL A 274 10.29 15.55 18.79
CA VAL A 274 11.59 15.88 19.37
C VAL A 274 12.05 17.29 18.98
N LEU A 275 11.45 17.87 17.94
CA LEU A 275 11.69 19.26 17.53
C LEU A 275 10.99 20.30 18.42
N PHE A 276 9.98 19.91 19.19
CA PHE A 276 9.17 20.79 20.04
C PHE A 276 9.23 20.40 21.53
N SER A 277 10.23 19.63 21.98
CA SER A 277 10.47 19.55 23.42
C SER A 277 11.04 20.88 23.87
N THR A 278 10.18 21.79 24.28
CA THR A 278 10.57 23.03 24.96
C THR A 278 11.44 22.63 26.15
N HIS A 279 12.73 22.95 26.07
CA HIS A 279 13.59 23.00 27.24
C HIS A 279 13.04 24.09 28.17
N ALA A 280 12.17 23.70 29.10
CA ALA A 280 12.03 24.45 30.33
C ALA A 280 13.29 24.16 31.16
N GLN A 281 14.36 24.92 30.90
CA GLN A 281 15.42 25.14 31.87
C GLN A 281 14.80 25.83 33.08
N THR A 282 14.55 25.08 34.14
CA THR A 282 14.60 25.65 35.49
C THR A 282 15.74 24.98 36.22
N SER A 283 16.85 25.71 36.29
CA SER A 283 17.99 25.40 37.13
C SER A 283 17.53 25.19 38.57
N SER A 284 17.80 24.02 39.14
CA SER A 284 18.12 23.87 40.55
C SER A 284 19.03 22.66 40.68
N GLN A 285 20.25 22.95 41.13
CA GLN A 285 21.34 22.02 41.33
C GLN A 285 20.94 20.94 42.34
N HIS A 286 21.23 19.67 42.03
CA HIS A 286 21.94 18.82 43.00
C HIS A 286 22.64 17.66 42.28
N ILE A 287 23.90 17.50 42.65
CA ILE A 287 24.91 16.55 42.19
C ILE A 287 24.54 15.12 42.61
N VAL A 288 24.69 14.13 41.71
CA VAL A 288 25.34 12.79 41.91
C VAL A 288 25.18 11.94 40.62
N ALA A 289 26.26 11.29 40.20
CA ALA A 289 26.39 10.43 39.01
C ALA A 289 26.12 8.92 39.32
N PRO A 290 26.44 7.94 38.44
CA PRO A 290 25.54 7.32 37.47
C PRO A 290 25.32 5.79 37.70
N THR A 291 24.64 5.12 36.73
CA THR A 291 24.41 3.66 36.57
C THR A 291 23.29 3.07 37.47
N SER A 292 22.32 2.25 37.05
CA SER A 292 22.32 1.13 36.10
C SER A 292 20.89 0.64 35.78
N VAL A 293 20.70 0.10 34.56
CA VAL A 293 19.81 -1.03 34.19
C VAL A 293 18.37 -1.03 34.77
N VAL A 294 17.38 -0.64 33.96
CA VAL A 294 15.96 -0.90 34.23
C VAL A 294 15.56 -2.25 33.63
N ILE A 295 15.35 -3.24 34.50
CA ILE A 295 14.63 -4.48 34.23
C ILE A 295 13.13 -4.14 34.39
N ASN A 296 12.36 -4.13 33.31
CA ASN A 296 10.90 -4.02 33.40
C ASN A 296 10.32 -5.34 33.94
N LYS A 297 10.06 -5.38 35.25
CA LYS A 297 9.11 -6.33 35.85
C LYS A 297 7.70 -5.75 35.72
N THR A 298 6.80 -6.53 35.14
CA THR A 298 5.37 -6.26 35.06
C THR A 298 4.77 -6.38 36.46
N TYR A 299 4.22 -5.27 36.99
CA TYR A 299 3.45 -5.28 38.24
C TYR A 299 1.95 -5.38 37.91
N ASN A 300 1.29 -6.39 38.48
CA ASN A 300 -0.16 -6.57 38.44
C ASN A 300 -0.80 -5.65 39.49
N THR A 301 -1.50 -4.61 39.06
CA THR A 301 -2.09 -3.56 39.91
C THR A 301 -3.33 -4.00 40.72
N GLN A 302 -3.58 -5.30 40.86
CA GLN A 302 -4.82 -5.80 41.47
C GLN A 302 -4.63 -6.45 42.86
N THR A 303 -3.40 -6.70 43.28
CA THR A 303 -3.12 -7.28 44.61
C THR A 303 -2.87 -6.21 45.68
N ASP A 304 -2.37 -5.02 45.31
CA ASP A 304 -2.03 -3.97 46.28
C ASP A 304 -3.24 -3.26 46.92
N TYR A 305 -4.41 -3.23 46.27
CA TYR A 305 -5.60 -2.62 46.87
C TYR A 305 -6.15 -3.43 48.05
N ILE A 306 -5.95 -4.76 48.04
CA ILE A 306 -6.42 -5.63 49.13
C ILE A 306 -5.42 -5.60 50.30
N GLU A 307 -4.12 -5.56 50.02
CA GLU A 307 -3.08 -5.48 51.05
C GLU A 307 -3.08 -4.11 51.76
N MET A 308 -3.31 -3.01 51.03
CA MET A 308 -3.35 -1.66 51.59
C MET A 308 -4.57 -1.46 52.50
N HIS A 309 -5.74 -2.00 52.14
CA HIS A 309 -6.91 -1.97 53.03
C HIS A 309 -6.70 -2.79 54.30
N ARG A 310 -6.00 -3.93 54.20
CA ARG A 310 -5.67 -4.78 55.36
C ARG A 310 -4.66 -4.13 56.30
N GLN A 311 -3.66 -3.42 55.78
CA GLN A 311 -2.68 -2.68 56.59
C GLN A 311 -3.30 -1.48 57.32
N VAL A 312 -4.26 -0.79 56.70
CA VAL A 312 -4.94 0.37 57.30
C VAL A 312 -5.87 -0.03 58.44
N GLU A 313 -6.55 -1.20 58.37
CA GLU A 313 -7.33 -1.72 59.50
C GLU A 313 -6.45 -2.13 60.69
N VAL A 314 -5.33 -2.80 60.44
CA VAL A 314 -4.42 -3.26 61.50
C VAL A 314 -3.74 -2.10 62.24
N HIS A 315 -3.40 -1.00 61.54
CA HIS A 315 -2.84 0.18 62.20
C HIS A 315 -3.88 0.92 63.07
N ARG A 316 -5.14 0.95 62.64
CA ARG A 316 -6.21 1.66 63.37
C ARG A 316 -6.58 0.97 64.68
N ASP A 317 -6.47 -0.35 64.74
CA ASP A 317 -6.67 -1.13 65.96
C ASP A 317 -5.49 -1.02 66.94
N ALA A 318 -4.25 -0.87 66.43
CA ALA A 318 -3.07 -0.69 67.28
C ALA A 318 -3.07 0.67 68.01
N ASP A 319 -3.50 1.74 67.33
CA ASP A 319 -3.58 3.08 67.93
C ASP A 319 -4.67 3.19 69.01
N ASN A 320 -5.74 2.39 68.90
CA ASN A 320 -6.82 2.37 69.89
C ASN A 320 -6.41 1.66 71.20
N ILE A 321 -5.48 0.69 71.12
CA ILE A 321 -4.97 -0.06 72.29
C ILE A 321 -3.93 0.76 73.08
N LEU A 322 -3.15 1.62 72.40
CA LEU A 322 -2.10 2.45 73.02
C LEU A 322 -2.62 3.67 73.79
N SER A 323 -3.90 4.00 73.69
CA SER A 323 -4.51 5.16 74.38
C SER A 323 -5.06 4.85 75.79
N LEU A 324 -4.99 3.60 76.25
CA LEU A 324 -5.57 3.15 77.53
C LEU A 324 -4.59 3.02 78.70
N ASP A 325 -3.27 3.18 78.50
CA ASP A 325 -2.28 3.07 79.59
C ASP A 325 -1.60 4.42 79.90
N HIS A 326 -2.22 5.21 80.77
CA HIS A 326 -1.55 6.31 81.45
C HIS A 326 -1.79 6.22 82.97
N PRO A 327 -0.86 5.65 83.76
CA PRO A 327 -0.98 5.68 85.22
C PRO A 327 -0.40 6.99 85.79
N TYR A 328 -1.22 7.54 86.68
CA TYR A 328 -1.02 8.65 87.60
C TYR A 328 0.33 8.56 88.37
N ARG A 329 1.10 9.66 88.44
CA ARG A 329 2.29 9.78 89.30
C ARG A 329 2.20 11.05 90.14
N GLU A 330 2.07 10.88 91.44
CA GLU A 330 2.10 11.95 92.47
C GLU A 330 3.50 12.07 93.13
N PRO A 331 3.75 13.14 93.92
CA PRO A 331 5.03 13.85 93.94
C PRO A 331 5.95 13.46 95.11
N LYS A 332 7.19 13.98 95.07
CA LYS A 332 8.03 14.20 96.25
C LYS A 332 8.58 15.62 96.23
#